data_AF-A0A846BTH6-F1
#
_entry.id   AF-A0A846BTH6-F1
#
_cell.length_a   1.000
_cell.length_b   1.000
_cell.length_c   1.000
_cell.angle_alpha   90.00
_cell.angle_beta   90.00
_cell.angle_gamma   90.00
#
_symmetry.space_group_name_H-M   'P 1'
#
loop_
_entity.id
_entity.type
_entity.pdbx_description
1 polymer ?
#
loop_
_entity_poly.entity_id
_entity_poly.type
_entity_poly.pdbx_seq_one_letter_code
_entity_poly.pdbx_strand_id
1 'polypeptide(L)'
;MERDQAALFERNRLAELKNRLFAQERAMKDERRKLWEIEKDSEQAYTVWSKLEILSTYIAGYVSQIVTSGYTRQEPRDVINHLHQLSIFDFDCIVDWYRSSEAEYPKIKQFFELLDYIRLLTLEYVERYQLLEMQQK
;
A
#
# COMPACT_ATOMS: atom_id res chain seq x y z
N MET A 1 3.03 -27.60 -8.80
CA MET A 1 2.13 -28.09 -7.73
C MET A 1 2.36 -27.35 -6.41
N GLU A 2 3.53 -27.47 -5.75
CA GLU A 2 3.79 -26.70 -4.50
C GLU A 2 3.86 -25.18 -4.73
N ARG A 3 4.52 -24.72 -5.81
CA ARG A 3 4.61 -23.29 -6.15
C ARG A 3 3.25 -22.66 -6.43
N ASP A 4 2.37 -23.36 -7.13
CA ASP A 4 1.02 -22.87 -7.48
C ASP A 4 0.13 -22.77 -6.24
N GLN A 5 0.28 -23.71 -5.30
CA GLN A 5 -0.42 -23.67 -4.01
C GLN A 5 0.09 -22.53 -3.13
N ALA A 6 1.41 -22.29 -3.09
CA ALA A 6 2.01 -21.17 -2.38
C ALA A 6 1.55 -19.81 -2.97
N ALA A 7 1.56 -19.67 -4.29
CA ALA A 7 1.06 -18.47 -4.97
C ALA A 7 -0.43 -18.22 -4.64
N LEU A 8 -1.26 -19.26 -4.64
CA LEU A 8 -2.67 -19.15 -4.28
C LEU A 8 -2.87 -18.73 -2.82
N PHE A 9 -2.09 -19.29 -1.90
CA PHE A 9 -2.11 -18.89 -0.49
C PHE A 9 -1.76 -17.41 -0.31
N GLU A 10 -0.70 -16.93 -0.96
CA GLU A 10 -0.29 -15.53 -0.89
C GLU A 10 -1.33 -14.58 -1.51
N ARG A 11 -1.96 -14.97 -2.62
CA ARG A 11 -3.08 -14.21 -3.21
C ARG A 11 -4.26 -14.08 -2.25
N ASN A 12 -4.65 -15.18 -1.60
CA ASN A 12 -5.74 -15.17 -0.62
C ASN A 12 -5.41 -14.26 0.58
N ARG A 13 -4.16 -14.31 1.05
CA ARG A 13 -3.67 -13.43 2.10
C ARG A 13 -3.71 -11.95 1.69
N LEU A 14 -3.24 -11.62 0.48
CA LEU A 14 -3.32 -10.25 -0.05
C LEU A 14 -4.77 -9.76 -0.17
N ALA A 15 -5.71 -10.64 -0.55
CA ALA A 15 -7.13 -10.32 -0.60
C ALA A 15 -7.71 -10.01 0.80
N GLU A 16 -7.37 -10.82 1.81
CA GLU A 16 -7.77 -10.58 3.20
C GLU A 16 -7.23 -9.24 3.71
N LEU A 17 -5.93 -8.99 3.52
CA LEU A 17 -5.29 -7.76 3.98
C LEU A 17 -5.86 -6.52 3.28
N LYS A 18 -6.15 -6.59 1.98
CA LYS A 18 -6.84 -5.52 1.25
C LYS A 18 -8.23 -5.23 1.84
N ASN A 19 -8.99 -6.26 2.21
CA ASN A 19 -10.29 -6.06 2.85
C ASN A 19 -10.15 -5.42 4.24
N ARG A 20 -9.13 -5.79 5.01
CA ARG A 20 -8.80 -5.17 6.30
C ARG A 20 -8.40 -3.71 6.14
N LEU A 21 -7.63 -3.38 5.10
CA LEU A 21 -7.27 -2.01 4.76
C LEU A 21 -8.51 -1.15 4.52
N PHE A 22 -9.47 -1.61 3.70
CA PHE A 22 -10.74 -0.88 3.49
C PHE A 22 -11.63 -0.82 4.73
N ALA A 23 -11.55 -1.78 5.64
CA ALA A 23 -12.23 -1.69 6.93
C ALA A 23 -11.60 -0.60 7.81
N GLN A 24 -10.26 -0.52 7.86
CA GLN A 24 -9.53 0.52 8.59
C GLN A 24 -9.78 1.91 8.01
N GLU A 25 -9.80 2.05 6.68
CA GLU A 25 -10.11 3.31 6.00
C GLU A 25 -11.46 3.88 6.46
N ARG A 26 -12.48 3.02 6.56
CA ARG A 26 -13.80 3.41 7.05
C ARG A 26 -13.77 3.79 8.54
N ALA A 27 -12.96 3.09 9.33
CA ALA A 27 -12.86 3.32 10.77
C ALA A 27 -12.12 4.61 11.15
N MET A 28 -11.29 5.16 10.26
CA MET A 28 -10.51 6.39 10.49
C MET A 28 -11.25 7.69 10.12
N LYS A 29 -12.57 7.65 9.86
CA LYS A 29 -13.37 8.82 9.42
C LYS A 29 -13.18 10.08 10.28
N ASP A 30 -13.14 9.93 11.61
CA ASP A 30 -13.02 11.08 12.52
C ASP A 30 -11.59 11.65 12.55
N GLU A 31 -10.58 10.77 12.56
CA GLU A 31 -9.17 11.15 12.45
C GLU A 31 -8.89 11.84 11.11
N ARG A 32 -9.45 11.32 10.01
CA ARG A 32 -9.39 11.94 8.69
C ARG A 32 -9.96 13.36 8.70
N ARG A 33 -11.12 13.57 9.35
CA ARG A 33 -11.71 14.90 9.46
C ARG A 33 -10.79 15.84 10.24
N LYS A 34 -10.29 15.39 11.38
CA LYS A 34 -9.36 16.17 12.22
C LYS A 34 -8.11 16.55 11.44
N LEU A 35 -7.51 15.61 10.69
CA LEU A 35 -6.34 15.86 9.86
C LEU A 35 -6.66 16.87 8.75
N TRP A 36 -7.78 16.70 8.05
CA TRP A 36 -8.21 17.64 7.01
C TRP A 36 -8.40 19.07 7.54
N GLU A 37 -8.99 19.26 8.72
CA GLU A 37 -9.17 20.60 9.30
C GLU A 37 -7.85 21.32 9.58
N ILE A 38 -6.78 20.57 9.86
CA ILE A 38 -5.43 21.11 10.08
C ILE A 38 -4.72 21.37 8.75
N GLU A 39 -4.92 20.49 7.77
CA GLU A 39 -4.22 20.53 6.49
C GLU A 39 -4.89 21.43 5.44
N LYS A 40 -6.17 21.78 5.60
CA LYS A 40 -6.95 22.51 4.57
C LYS A 40 -6.38 23.86 4.17
N ASP A 41 -5.65 24.51 5.10
CA ASP A 41 -5.03 25.83 4.91
C ASP A 41 -3.50 25.70 4.68
N SER A 42 -2.99 24.48 4.49
CA SER A 42 -1.57 24.24 4.25
C SER A 42 -1.15 24.73 2.86
N GLU A 43 -0.05 25.49 2.81
CA GLU A 43 0.58 25.91 1.55
C GLU A 43 1.42 24.78 0.91
N GLN A 44 1.52 23.61 1.54
CA GLN A 44 2.27 22.47 1.00
C GLN A 44 1.57 21.90 -0.23
N ALA A 45 2.35 21.66 -1.29
CA ALA A 45 1.84 21.08 -2.55
C ALA A 45 1.22 19.68 -2.37
N TYR A 46 1.62 18.94 -1.33
CA TYR A 46 1.03 17.67 -0.94
C TYR A 46 0.93 17.57 0.57
N THR A 47 -0.24 17.18 1.06
CA THR A 47 -0.51 16.96 2.48
C THR A 47 -0.37 15.47 2.80
N VAL A 48 -0.37 15.11 4.09
CA VAL A 48 -0.29 13.71 4.53
C VAL A 48 -1.47 12.94 3.97
N TRP A 49 -2.66 13.53 4.03
CA TRP A 49 -3.87 12.91 3.50
C TRP A 49 -3.78 12.66 1.98
N SER A 50 -3.31 13.63 1.19
CA SER A 50 -3.24 13.45 -0.26
C SER A 50 -2.21 12.40 -0.68
N LYS A 51 -1.08 12.30 0.03
CA LYS A 51 -0.12 11.21 -0.17
C LYS A 51 -0.71 9.86 0.20
N LEU A 52 -1.45 9.78 1.30
CA LEU A 52 -2.10 8.54 1.71
C LEU A 52 -3.06 8.01 0.64
N GLU A 53 -3.88 8.89 0.04
CA GLU A 53 -4.81 8.50 -1.04
C GLU A 53 -4.07 8.00 -2.30
N ILE A 54 -2.95 8.62 -2.67
CA ILE A 54 -2.13 8.19 -3.80
C ILE A 54 -1.55 6.80 -3.53
N LEU A 55 -0.92 6.61 -2.37
CA LEU A 55 -0.30 5.34 -1.99
C LEU A 55 -1.33 4.21 -1.94
N SER A 56 -2.46 4.45 -1.28
CA SER A 56 -3.51 3.44 -1.12
C SER A 56 -4.10 3.03 -2.47
N THR A 57 -4.30 3.99 -3.37
CA THR A 57 -4.83 3.74 -4.73
C THR A 57 -3.91 2.83 -5.53
N TYR A 58 -2.62 3.14 -5.60
CA TYR A 58 -1.69 2.35 -6.42
C TYR A 58 -1.44 0.96 -5.83
N ILE A 59 -1.18 0.86 -4.53
CA ILE A 59 -0.93 -0.42 -3.87
C ILE A 59 -2.17 -1.32 -3.96
N ALA A 60 -3.36 -0.81 -3.65
CA ALA A 60 -4.59 -1.59 -3.78
C ALA A 60 -4.88 -1.96 -5.24
N GLY A 61 -4.47 -1.13 -6.21
CA GLY A 61 -4.53 -1.42 -7.63
C GLY A 61 -3.73 -2.66 -8.01
N TYR A 62 -2.45 -2.73 -7.61
CA TYR A 62 -1.61 -3.90 -7.86
C TYR A 62 -2.13 -5.16 -7.18
N VAL A 63 -2.52 -5.05 -5.90
CA VAL A 63 -3.13 -6.18 -5.17
C VAL A 63 -4.37 -6.69 -5.89
N SER A 64 -5.24 -5.80 -6.40
CA SER A 64 -6.44 -6.22 -7.13
C SER A 64 -6.13 -7.02 -8.38
N GLN A 65 -5.07 -6.64 -9.11
CA GLN A 65 -4.63 -7.37 -10.30
C GLN A 65 -4.12 -8.75 -9.91
N ILE A 66 -3.23 -8.83 -8.91
CA ILE A 66 -2.69 -10.11 -8.41
C ILE A 66 -3.80 -11.04 -7.90
N VAL A 67 -4.73 -10.52 -7.11
CA VAL A 67 -5.85 -11.32 -6.58
C VAL A 67 -6.73 -11.85 -7.71
N THR A 68 -7.00 -11.02 -8.73
CA THR A 68 -7.90 -11.41 -9.83
C THR A 68 -7.23 -12.36 -10.82
N SER A 69 -6.08 -11.97 -11.37
CA SER A 69 -5.42 -12.69 -12.47
C SER A 69 -4.18 -13.48 -12.06
N GLY A 70 -3.64 -13.28 -10.85
CA GLY A 70 -2.35 -13.84 -10.44
C GLY A 70 -1.14 -13.06 -10.98
N TYR A 71 -1.37 -12.08 -11.86
CA TYR A 71 -0.36 -11.27 -12.53
C TYR A 71 -0.73 -9.79 -12.51
N THR A 72 0.27 -8.92 -12.61
CA THR A 72 0.06 -7.50 -12.91
C THR A 72 -0.06 -7.26 -14.42
N ARG A 73 -0.71 -6.16 -14.80
CA ARG A 73 -0.85 -5.75 -16.21
C ARG A 73 0.43 -5.18 -16.78
N GLN A 74 1.19 -4.48 -15.95
CA GLN A 74 2.50 -3.94 -16.30
C GLN A 74 3.59 -5.01 -16.13
N GLU A 75 4.71 -4.78 -16.80
CA GLU A 75 5.91 -5.61 -16.69
C GLU A 75 6.38 -5.72 -15.22
N PRO A 76 6.73 -6.92 -14.73
CA PRO A 76 7.09 -7.13 -13.33
C PRO A 76 8.19 -6.19 -12.82
N ARG A 77 9.19 -5.86 -13.65
CA ARG A 77 10.28 -4.93 -13.27
C ARG A 77 9.77 -3.51 -13.03
N ASP A 78 8.85 -3.03 -13.86
CA ASP A 78 8.27 -1.70 -13.70
C ASP A 78 7.39 -1.63 -12.46
N VAL A 79 6.65 -2.70 -12.19
CA VAL A 79 5.85 -2.82 -10.96
C VAL A 79 6.74 -2.82 -9.72
N ILE A 80 7.82 -3.60 -9.70
CA ILE A 80 8.77 -3.63 -8.57
C ILE A 80 9.37 -2.23 -8.35
N ASN A 81 9.85 -1.59 -9.41
CA ASN A 81 10.42 -0.24 -9.32
C ASN A 81 9.40 0.76 -8.75
N HIS A 82 8.16 0.70 -9.22
CA HIS A 82 7.10 1.59 -8.72
C HIS A 82 6.73 1.26 -7.26
N LEU A 83 6.62 -0.01 -6.88
CA LEU A 83 6.37 -0.42 -5.49
C LEU A 83 7.49 0.00 -4.53
N HIS A 84 8.74 0.11 -5.00
CA HIS A 84 9.80 0.72 -4.19
C HIS A 84 9.57 2.22 -3.97
N GLN A 85 9.18 2.96 -5.01
CA GLN A 85 8.89 4.40 -4.92
C GLN A 85 7.65 4.75 -4.10
N LEU A 86 6.79 3.77 -3.80
CA LEU A 86 5.59 3.94 -2.98
C LEU A 86 5.85 3.70 -1.48
N SER A 87 7.10 3.65 -1.05
CA SER A 87 7.47 3.59 0.38
C SER A 87 6.92 4.80 1.13
N ILE A 88 6.21 4.57 2.24
CA ILE A 88 5.64 5.66 3.05
C ILE A 88 6.74 6.58 3.64
N PHE A 89 7.96 6.06 3.78
CA PHE A 89 9.10 6.78 4.35
C PHE A 89 9.87 7.61 3.31
N ASP A 90 9.51 7.55 2.04
CA ASP A 90 10.11 8.35 0.98
C ASP A 90 9.44 9.74 0.85
N PHE A 91 8.44 10.03 1.69
CA PHE A 91 7.70 11.28 1.70
C PHE A 91 7.94 12.06 3.00
N ASP A 92 8.66 13.20 2.90
CA ASP A 92 9.00 14.04 4.06
C ASP A 92 7.78 14.41 4.92
N CYS A 93 6.67 14.81 4.29
CA CYS A 93 5.44 15.13 5.01
C CYS A 93 4.89 13.96 5.86
N ILE A 94 5.02 12.71 5.40
CA ILE A 94 4.60 11.53 6.16
C ILE A 94 5.59 11.26 7.29
N VAL A 95 6.90 11.39 7.03
CA VAL A 95 7.94 11.20 8.06
C VAL A 95 7.81 12.21 9.19
N ASP A 96 7.61 13.48 8.86
CA ASP A 96 7.43 14.55 9.84
C ASP A 96 6.13 14.37 10.64
N TRP A 97 5.05 13.94 9.98
CA TRP A 97 3.81 13.59 10.64
C TRP A 97 3.97 12.39 11.58
N TYR A 98 4.69 11.35 11.17
CA TYR A 98 4.97 10.18 12.00
C TYR A 98 5.72 10.56 13.28
N ARG A 99 6.65 11.52 13.20
CA ARG A 99 7.43 11.97 14.36
C ARG A 99 6.63 12.85 15.32
N SER A 100 5.78 13.71 14.78
CA SER A 100 5.17 14.80 15.54
C SER A 100 3.73 14.54 15.97
N SER A 101 2.98 13.74 15.21
CA SER A 101 1.52 13.70 15.27
C SER A 101 0.96 12.29 15.42
N GLU A 102 1.74 11.23 15.21
CA GLU A 102 1.23 9.86 15.12
C GLU A 102 0.38 9.41 16.33
N ALA A 103 0.74 9.86 17.54
CA ALA A 103 0.07 9.46 18.78
C ALA A 103 -1.37 10.00 18.85
N GLU A 104 -1.66 11.07 18.13
CA GLU A 104 -2.99 11.67 18.04
C GLU A 104 -3.88 11.03 16.96
N TYR A 105 -3.29 10.25 16.06
CA TYR A 105 -3.95 9.63 14.92
C TYR A 105 -3.64 8.12 14.83
N PRO A 106 -3.97 7.34 15.87
CA PRO A 106 -3.58 5.94 15.95
C PRO A 106 -4.18 5.08 14.81
N LYS A 107 -5.37 5.40 14.28
CA LYS A 107 -5.96 4.64 13.18
C LYS A 107 -5.31 4.98 11.85
N ILE A 108 -4.98 6.25 11.59
CA ILE A 108 -4.22 6.64 10.40
C ILE A 108 -2.83 6.00 10.43
N LYS A 109 -2.17 5.98 11.60
CA LYS A 109 -0.90 5.27 11.77
C LYS A 109 -1.01 3.79 11.42
N GLN A 110 -1.99 3.09 11.99
CA GLN A 110 -2.25 1.68 11.69
C GLN A 110 -2.54 1.45 10.21
N PHE A 111 -3.24 2.38 9.56
CA PHE A 111 -3.53 2.31 8.14
C PHE A 111 -2.24 2.44 7.29
N PHE A 112 -1.34 3.38 7.61
CA PHE A 112 -0.03 3.50 6.96
C PHE A 112 0.81 2.22 7.13
N GLU A 113 0.88 1.68 8.35
CA GLU A 113 1.64 0.45 8.63
C GLU A 113 1.08 -0.74 7.86
N LEU A 114 -0.24 -0.92 7.84
CA LEU A 114 -0.87 -1.98 7.06
C LEU A 114 -0.66 -1.78 5.56
N LEU A 115 -0.72 -0.54 5.07
CA LEU A 115 -0.51 -0.22 3.67
C LEU A 115 0.92 -0.53 3.22
N ASP A 116 1.93 -0.11 3.98
CA ASP A 116 3.34 -0.41 3.70
C ASP A 116 3.62 -1.91 3.80
N TYR A 117 2.99 -2.58 4.76
CA TYR A 117 3.07 -4.04 4.86
C TYR A 117 2.51 -4.75 3.61
N ILE A 118 1.35 -4.31 3.13
CA ILE A 118 0.74 -4.83 1.89
C ILE A 118 1.65 -4.54 0.69
N ARG A 119 2.27 -3.36 0.63
CA ARG A 119 3.23 -2.99 -0.43
C ARG A 119 4.40 -3.99 -0.48
N LEU A 120 5.00 -4.31 0.67
CA LEU A 120 6.10 -5.27 0.77
C LEU A 120 5.68 -6.68 0.33
N LEU A 121 4.51 -7.16 0.75
CA LEU A 121 4.00 -8.47 0.31
C LEU A 121 3.67 -8.50 -1.19
N THR A 122 3.17 -7.39 -1.73
CA THR A 122 2.91 -7.25 -3.17
C THR A 122 4.21 -7.33 -3.96
N LEU A 123 5.25 -6.67 -3.46
CA LEU A 123 6.59 -6.70 -4.05
C LEU A 123 7.17 -8.12 -4.05
N GLU A 124 7.16 -8.80 -2.89
CA GLU A 124 7.63 -10.18 -2.76
C GLU A 124 6.89 -11.12 -3.74
N TYR A 125 5.57 -10.96 -3.86
CA TYR A 125 4.78 -11.78 -4.78
C TYR A 125 5.20 -11.56 -6.24
N VAL A 126 5.35 -10.31 -6.68
CA VAL A 126 5.74 -10.00 -8.06
C VAL A 126 7.14 -10.54 -8.36
N GLU A 127 8.09 -10.37 -7.44
CA GLU A 127 9.44 -10.92 -7.58
C GLU A 127 9.41 -12.45 -7.70
N ARG A 128 8.75 -13.13 -6.76
CA ARG A 128 8.79 -14.60 -6.65
C ARG A 128 8.00 -15.31 -7.75
N TYR A 129 6.86 -14.78 -8.16
CA TYR A 129 5.93 -15.50 -9.04
C TYR A 129 5.78 -14.90 -10.44
N GLN A 130 6.29 -13.69 -10.70
CA GLN A 130 6.21 -13.10 -12.03
C GLN A 130 7.59 -12.86 -12.63
N LEU A 131 8.50 -12.20 -11.90
CA LEU A 131 9.84 -11.89 -12.40
C LEU A 131 10.69 -13.15 -12.60
N LEU A 132 10.72 -14.05 -11.60
CA LEU A 132 11.48 -15.30 -11.71
C LEU A 132 10.93 -16.25 -12.78
N GLU A 133 9.63 -16.22 -13.07
CA GLU A 133 9.05 -17.02 -14.17
C GLU A 133 9.49 -16.52 -15.55
N MET A 134 9.61 -15.19 -15.72
CA MET A 134 10.12 -14.60 -16.95
C MET A 134 11.60 -14.91 -17.20
N GLN A 135 12.40 -15.12 -16.15
CA GLN A 135 13.81 -15.50 -16.28
C GLN A 135 14.02 -16.98 -16.60
N GLN A 136 12.99 -17.82 -16.45
CA GLN A 136 13.03 -19.26 -16.71
C GLN A 136 12.47 -19.64 -18.09
N LYS A 137 11.97 -18.66 -18.85
CA LYS A 137 11.53 -18.80 -20.25
C LYS A 137 12.58 -18.24 -21.20
#